data_AF-A0AAD7GG02-F1
#
_entry.id   AF-A0AAD7GG02-F1
#
_cell.length_a   1.000
_cell.length_b   1.000
_cell.length_c   1.000
_cell.angle_alpha   90.00
_cell.angle_beta   90.00
_cell.angle_gamma   90.00
#
_symmetry.space_group_name_H-M   'P 1'
#
loop_
_entity.id
_entity.type
_entity.pdbx_description
1 polymer ?
#
loop_
_entity_poly.entity_id
_entity_poly.type
_entity_poly.pdbx_seq_one_letter_code
_entity_poly.pdbx_strand_id
1 'polypeptide(L)' 'KPKHPDSFIYTGLYHLAALQREGLKVWDSIEKKVLDTNPFLALATADGPGMACLNGCVGHHGKRACRLYC' A
#
# COMPACT_ATOMS: atom_id res chain seq x y z
N LYS A 1 -12.84 -20.68 4.93
CA LYS A 1 -12.66 -19.48 5.79
C LYS A 1 -11.24 -19.52 6.36
N PRO A 2 -10.41 -18.46 6.25
CA PRO A 2 -8.98 -18.59 6.54
C PRO A 2 -8.74 -18.83 8.03
N LYS A 3 -7.78 -19.70 8.35
CA LYS A 3 -7.44 -20.11 9.73
C LYS A 3 -6.51 -19.11 10.45
N HIS A 4 -5.71 -18.32 9.73
CA HIS A 4 -4.81 -17.30 10.29
C HIS A 4 -4.88 -16.01 9.47
N PRO A 5 -5.90 -15.17 9.70
CA PRO A 5 -5.93 -13.83 9.14
C PRO A 5 -4.92 -12.87 9.81
N ASP A 6 -4.37 -13.23 10.95
CA ASP A 6 -3.49 -12.32 11.71
C ASP A 6 -2.01 -12.40 11.28
N SER A 7 -1.70 -13.13 10.19
CA SER A 7 -0.48 -12.92 9.41
C SER A 7 -0.59 -11.72 8.45
N PHE A 8 -1.74 -11.06 8.37
CA PHE A 8 -1.97 -9.93 7.48
C PHE A 8 -1.38 -8.65 8.08
N ILE A 9 -0.09 -8.46 7.83
CA ILE A 9 0.57 -7.17 8.01
C ILE A 9 0.13 -6.26 6.85
N TYR A 10 -0.33 -5.06 7.15
CA TYR A 10 -0.74 -4.07 6.16
C TYR A 10 0.33 -3.01 5.93
N THR A 11 1.59 -3.42 5.77
CA THR A 11 2.75 -2.51 5.70
C THR A 11 2.56 -1.40 4.67
N GLY A 12 2.05 -1.74 3.47
CA GLY A 12 1.73 -0.76 2.43
C GLY A 12 0.68 0.26 2.85
N LEU A 13 -0.35 -0.16 3.61
CA LEU A 13 -1.37 0.75 4.13
C LEU A 13 -0.83 1.61 5.28
N TYR A 14 0.10 1.11 6.10
CA TYR A 14 0.80 1.93 7.09
C TYR A 14 1.65 3.03 6.44
N HIS A 15 2.40 2.70 5.38
CA HIS A 15 3.15 3.71 4.62
C HIS A 15 2.23 4.73 3.96
N LEU A 16 1.12 4.27 3.37
CA LEU A 16 0.12 5.15 2.80
C LEU A 16 -0.46 6.10 3.86
N ALA A 17 -0.81 5.59 5.04
CA ALA A 17 -1.32 6.40 6.14
C ALA A 17 -0.30 7.43 6.64
N ALA A 18 1.00 7.08 6.68
CA ALA A 18 2.06 8.03 7.01
C ALA A 18 2.12 9.16 5.95
N LEU A 19 2.12 8.81 4.66
CA LEU A 19 2.12 9.81 3.58
C LEU A 19 0.86 10.69 3.56
N GLN A 20 -0.30 10.14 3.92
CA GLN A 20 -1.54 10.90 4.05
C GLN A 20 -1.50 11.91 5.21
N ARG A 21 -0.70 11.64 6.24
CA ARG A 21 -0.55 12.52 7.40
C ARG A 21 0.57 13.54 7.22
N GLU A 22 1.67 13.11 6.63
CA GLU A 22 2.92 13.88 6.54
C GLU A 22 3.06 14.61 5.19
N GLY A 23 2.30 14.21 4.18
CA GLY A 23 2.43 14.69 2.81
C GLY A 23 3.38 13.83 1.98
N LEU A 24 3.16 13.83 0.67
CA LEU A 24 4.01 13.22 -0.35
C LEU A 24 4.50 14.31 -1.30
N LYS A 25 5.79 14.62 -1.18
CA LYS A 25 6.47 15.56 -2.06
C LYS A 25 6.77 14.91 -3.41
N VAL A 26 6.21 15.46 -4.47
CA VAL A 26 6.41 14.99 -5.85
C VAL A 26 7.01 16.12 -6.68
N TRP A 27 8.00 15.81 -7.50
CA TRP A 27 8.55 16.77 -8.45
C TRP A 27 7.63 16.88 -9.68
N ASP A 28 7.13 18.07 -9.94
CA ASP A 28 6.41 18.40 -11.17
C ASP A 28 7.40 18.94 -12.21
N SER A 29 7.56 18.22 -13.32
CA SER A 29 8.45 18.62 -14.42
C SER A 29 7.89 19.77 -15.28
N ILE A 30 6.57 19.92 -15.34
CA ILE A 30 5.89 20.97 -16.11
C ILE A 30 6.06 22.30 -15.38
N GLU A 31 5.68 22.32 -14.10
CA GLU A 31 5.73 23.53 -13.27
C GLU A 31 7.11 23.77 -12.63
N LYS A 32 8.04 22.81 -12.79
CA LYS A 32 9.43 22.84 -12.28
C LYS A 32 9.50 23.15 -10.78
N LYS A 33 8.61 22.54 -10.00
CA LYS A 33 8.56 22.70 -8.55
C LYS A 33 8.19 21.41 -7.86
N VAL A 34 8.44 21.38 -6.56
CA VAL A 34 7.95 20.31 -5.69
C VAL A 34 6.50 20.63 -5.31
N LEU A 35 5.60 19.70 -5.62
CA LEU A 35 4.22 19.69 -5.15
C LEU A 35 4.14 18.85 -3.88
N ASP A 36 3.42 19.34 -2.89
CA ASP A 36 3.03 18.54 -1.73
C ASP A 36 1.64 17.96 -1.96
N THR A 37 1.52 16.64 -1.92
CA THR A 37 0.31 15.91 -2.30
C THR A 37 -0.09 14.93 -1.21
N ASN A 38 -1.39 14.70 -1.06
CA ASN A 38 -1.90 13.69 -0.13
C ASN A 38 -2.49 12.53 -0.93
N PRO A 39 -1.83 11.35 -0.98
CA PRO A 39 -2.30 10.24 -1.78
C PRO A 39 -3.65 9.71 -1.26
N PHE A 40 -4.59 9.41 -2.16
CA PHE A 40 -5.92 8.89 -1.83
C PHE A 40 -6.04 7.40 -2.20
N LEU A 41 -6.62 6.59 -1.30
CA LEU A 41 -6.92 5.18 -1.56
C LEU A 41 -8.36 5.02 -2.06
N ALA A 42 -8.52 4.80 -3.36
CA ALA A 42 -9.82 4.50 -3.95
C ALA A 42 -10.09 2.99 -4.00
N LEU A 43 -11.37 2.59 -3.97
CA LEU A 43 -11.83 1.23 -4.29
C LEU A 43 -11.31 0.10 -3.36
N ALA A 44 -10.83 0.42 -2.16
CA ALA A 44 -10.49 -0.53 -1.10
C ALA A 44 -11.76 -1.01 -0.37
N THR A 45 -12.61 -1.79 -1.06
CA THR A 45 -13.94 -2.19 -0.55
C THR A 45 -13.95 -3.45 0.32
N ALA A 46 -12.81 -4.10 0.49
CA ALA A 46 -12.69 -5.26 1.38
C ALA A 46 -12.59 -4.79 2.85
N ASP A 47 -13.27 -5.47 3.76
CA ASP A 47 -13.33 -5.14 5.20
C ASP A 47 -12.68 -6.22 6.10
N GLY A 48 -12.15 -7.29 5.50
CA GLY A 48 -11.64 -8.47 6.21
C GLY A 48 -10.39 -9.07 5.56
N PRO A 49 -10.26 -10.42 5.51
CA PRO A 49 -9.09 -11.10 4.92
C PRO A 49 -8.73 -10.67 3.49
N GLY A 50 -9.70 -10.14 2.74
CA GLY A 50 -9.47 -9.56 1.41
C GLY A 50 -8.57 -8.32 1.42
N MET A 51 -8.51 -7.56 2.52
CA MET A 51 -7.61 -6.40 2.64
C MET A 51 -6.14 -6.77 2.57
N ALA A 52 -5.80 -8.01 2.94
CA ALA A 52 -4.43 -8.50 2.81
C ALA A 52 -3.91 -8.47 1.37
N CYS A 53 -4.82 -8.56 0.39
CA CYS A 53 -4.49 -8.47 -1.03
C CYS A 53 -4.23 -7.02 -1.50
N LEU A 54 -4.56 -6.02 -0.69
CA LEU A 54 -4.25 -4.62 -0.96
C LEU A 54 -2.82 -4.25 -0.55
N ASN A 55 -2.15 -5.10 0.22
CA ASN A 55 -0.76 -4.86 0.59
C ASN A 55 0.15 -5.13 -0.63
N GLY A 56 1.11 -4.24 -0.88
CA GLY A 56 2.00 -4.25 -2.06
C GLY A 56 3.02 -5.39 -2.12
N CYS A 57 2.76 -6.51 -1.43
CA CYS A 57 3.55 -7.73 -1.57
C CYS A 57 3.33 -8.37 -2.95
N VAL A 58 4.30 -9.15 -3.42
CA VAL A 58 4.20 -9.81 -4.72
C VAL A 58 2.94 -10.70 -4.78
N GLY A 59 2.12 -10.49 -5.81
CA GLY A 59 0.91 -11.27 -6.07
C GLY A 59 1.18 -12.74 -6.38
N HIS A 60 0.13 -13.51 -6.68
CA HIS A 60 0.21 -14.97 -6.83
C HIS A 60 1.15 -15.49 -7.94
N HIS A 61 1.60 -14.62 -8.86
CA HIS A 61 2.59 -14.95 -9.90
C HIS A 61 4.06 -14.78 -9.45
N GLY A 62 4.30 -14.34 -8.21
CA GLY A 62 5.65 -14.21 -7.67
C GLY A 62 6.38 -15.55 -7.58
N LYS A 63 7.58 -15.62 -8.14
CA LYS A 63 8.42 -16.85 -8.16
C LYS A 63 8.70 -17.42 -6.77
N ARG A 64 8.66 -16.56 -5.74
CA ARG A 64 8.55 -16.94 -4.32
C ARG A 64 7.49 -16.03 -3.72
N ALA A 65 6.65 -16.55 -2.83
CA ALA A 65 5.68 -15.76 -2.08
C ALA A 65 6.39 -14.85 -1.06
N CYS A 66 7.24 -13.94 -1.55
CA CYS A 66 8.03 -12.98 -0.78
C CYS A 66 7.07 -11.93 -0.22
N ARG A 67 6.48 -12.28 0.92
CA ARG A 67 5.61 -11.40 1.71
C ARG A 67 6.41 -10.50 2.66
N LEU A 68 7.71 -10.73 2.79
CA LEU A 68 8.65 -9.94 3.58
C LEU A 68 10.01 -9.97 2.82
N TYR A 69 10.39 -8.85 2.21
CA TYR A 69 11.74 -8.59 1.64
C TYR A 69 12.24 -9.52 0.51
N CYS A 70 11.63 -9.47 -0.67
CA CYS A 70 12.34 -9.83 -1.92
C CYS A 70 11.62 -9.30 -3.16
#